data_AF-A0A920MUW1-F1
#
_entry.id   AF-A0A920MUW1-F1
#
_cell.length_a   1.000
_cell.length_b   1.000
_cell.length_c   1.000
_cell.angle_alpha   90.00
_cell.angle_beta   90.00
_cell.angle_gamma   90.00
#
_symmetry.space_group_name_H-M   'P 1'
#
loop_
_entity.id
_entity.type
_entity.pdbx_description
1 polymer ?
#
loop_
_entity_poly.entity_id
_entity_poly.type
_entity_poly.pdbx_seq_one_letter_code
_entity_poly.pdbx_strand_id
1 'polypeptide(L)'
;MEKKADSHTNCANDACHILFIQCDNCKTTYNGCCSEDCKDFAQLDIQTQKELRKDVTKTVSSSKLSSKIKPKLIIFNFWEIR
;
A
#
# COMPACT_ATOMS: atom_id res chain seq x y z
N MET A 1 3.31 -15.74 -16.39
CA MET A 1 4.53 -15.28 -17.10
C MET A 1 5.27 -14.33 -16.19
N GLU A 2 6.41 -14.74 -15.65
CA GLU A 2 7.26 -13.89 -14.81
C GLU A 2 8.37 -13.30 -15.68
N LYS A 3 8.38 -11.97 -15.83
CA LYS A 3 9.44 -11.24 -16.54
C LYS A 3 10.30 -10.52 -15.52
N LYS A 4 11.62 -10.63 -15.66
CA LYS A 4 12.58 -9.86 -14.87
C LYS A 4 12.31 -8.37 -15.08
N ALA A 5 12.28 -7.62 -13.99
CA ALA A 5 12.16 -6.18 -13.98
C ALA A 5 12.88 -5.63 -12.76
N ASP A 6 13.46 -4.44 -12.89
CA ASP A 6 14.14 -3.71 -11.81
C ASP A 6 13.53 -2.31 -11.60
N SER A 7 12.43 -2.02 -12.31
CA SER A 7 11.72 -0.74 -12.22
C SER A 7 10.94 -0.67 -10.91
N HIS A 8 11.36 0.24 -10.03
CA HIS A 8 10.67 0.54 -8.79
C HIS A 8 9.58 1.57 -9.04
N THR A 9 8.38 1.32 -8.54
CA THR A 9 7.23 2.22 -8.63
C THR A 9 6.43 2.18 -7.33
N ASN A 10 5.73 3.27 -7.03
CA ASN A 10 4.74 3.27 -5.96
C ASN A 10 3.45 2.62 -6.48
N CYS A 11 2.73 1.92 -5.60
CA CYS A 11 1.39 1.44 -5.88
C CYS A 11 0.47 2.63 -6.23
N ALA A 12 -0.26 2.50 -7.33
CA ALA A 12 -1.19 3.51 -7.82
C ALA A 12 -2.43 3.71 -6.92
N ASN A 13 -2.69 2.81 -5.96
CA ASN A 13 -3.66 3.04 -4.92
C ASN A 13 -3.10 3.99 -3.86
N ASP A 14 -3.69 5.19 -3.76
CA ASP A 14 -3.29 6.22 -2.80
C ASP A 14 -3.39 5.79 -1.32
N ALA A 15 -4.17 4.76 -1.00
CA ALA A 15 -4.21 4.24 0.35
C ALA A 15 -3.02 3.31 0.70
N CYS A 16 -2.33 2.78 -0.31
CA CYS A 16 -1.25 1.82 -0.14
C CYS A 16 0.12 2.48 -0.29
N HIS A 17 0.37 3.18 -1.41
CA HIS A 17 1.63 3.87 -1.75
C HIS A 17 2.92 3.07 -1.49
N ILE A 18 2.86 1.73 -1.44
CA ILE A 18 4.06 0.92 -1.22
C ILE A 18 4.99 1.02 -2.43
N LEU A 19 6.29 1.19 -2.19
CA LEU A 19 7.33 1.11 -3.21
C LEU A 19 7.65 -0.36 -3.48
N PHE A 20 7.49 -0.80 -4.73
CA PHE A 20 7.73 -2.18 -5.15
C PHE A 20 8.26 -2.25 -6.58
N ILE A 21 8.74 -3.42 -7.00
CA ILE A 21 9.21 -3.66 -8.36
C ILE A 21 8.05 -4.17 -9.22
N GLN A 22 7.86 -3.57 -10.40
CA GLN A 22 6.81 -3.97 -11.33
C GLN A 22 7.32 -4.04 -12.78
N CYS A 23 7.06 -5.16 -13.47
CA CYS A 23 7.28 -5.26 -14.91
C CYS A 23 6.12 -4.63 -15.70
N ASP A 24 6.35 -4.24 -16.95
CA ASP A 24 5.34 -3.56 -17.79
C ASP A 24 4.04 -4.37 -17.96
N ASN A 25 4.15 -5.70 -18.06
CA ASN A 25 2.96 -6.56 -18.17
C ASN A 25 2.11 -6.51 -16.90
N CYS A 26 2.75 -6.61 -15.73
CA CYS A 26 2.05 -6.47 -14.44
C CYS A 26 1.46 -5.07 -14.27
N LYS A 27 2.16 -4.03 -14.74
CA LYS A 27 1.67 -2.65 -14.69
C LYS A 27 0.35 -2.50 -15.46
N THR A 28 0.23 -3.10 -16.64
CA THR A 28 -1.02 -3.10 -17.42
C THR A 28 -2.10 -3.93 -16.74
N THR A 29 -1.80 -5.15 -16.29
CA THR A 29 -2.78 -6.06 -15.66
C THR A 29 -3.38 -5.50 -14.37
N TYR A 30 -2.52 -4.92 -13.51
CA TYR A 30 -2.90 -4.39 -12.20
C TYR A 30 -3.13 -2.88 -12.19
N ASN A 31 -3.13 -2.22 -13.36
CA ASN A 31 -3.27 -0.77 -13.49
C ASN A 31 -2.31 0.01 -12.57
N GLY A 32 -1.04 -0.42 -12.52
CA GLY A 32 -0.02 0.18 -11.66
C GLY A 32 -0.14 -0.13 -10.16
N CYS A 33 -1.05 -0.99 -9.74
CA CYS A 33 -1.18 -1.42 -8.35
C CYS A 33 -0.30 -2.64 -8.02
N CYS A 34 0.00 -2.82 -6.74
CA CYS A 34 0.82 -3.94 -6.24
C CYS A 34 0.04 -5.26 -6.11
N SER A 35 -1.28 -5.22 -6.17
CA SER A 35 -2.18 -6.38 -6.05
C SER A 35 -3.53 -6.11 -6.72
N GLU A 36 -4.31 -7.16 -6.93
CA GLU A 36 -5.70 -7.08 -7.43
C GLU A 36 -6.58 -6.29 -6.45
N ASP A 37 -6.52 -6.59 -5.14
CA ASP A 37 -7.26 -5.83 -4.12
C ASP A 37 -6.97 -4.32 -4.16
N CYS A 38 -5.71 -3.93 -4.42
CA CYS A 38 -5.35 -2.52 -4.55
C CYS A 38 -5.89 -1.90 -5.84
N LYS A 39 -5.91 -2.65 -6.95
CA LYS A 39 -6.51 -2.22 -8.22
C LYS A 39 -8.00 -1.98 -8.04
N ASP A 40 -8.71 -2.95 -7.47
CA ASP A 40 -10.16 -2.88 -7.28
C ASP A 40 -10.53 -1.73 -6.35
N PHE A 41 -9.77 -1.53 -5.26
CA PHE A 41 -9.97 -0.40 -4.36
C PHE A 41 -9.74 0.95 -5.04
N ALA A 42 -8.70 1.07 -5.87
CA ALA A 42 -8.38 2.30 -6.59
C ALA A 42 -9.43 2.66 -7.65
N GLN A 43 -10.20 1.68 -8.13
CA GLN A 43 -11.27 1.87 -9.11
C GLN A 43 -12.61 2.30 -8.47
N LEU A 44 -12.75 2.23 -7.14
CA LEU A 44 -13.94 2.71 -6.43
C LEU A 44 -14.07 4.23 -6.58
N ASP A 45 -15.28 4.75 -6.39
CA ASP A 45 -15.49 6.19 -6.35
C ASP A 45 -14.76 6.82 -5.14
N ILE A 46 -14.40 8.10 -5.28
CA ILE A 46 -13.62 8.82 -4.26
C ILE A 46 -14.33 8.87 -2.90
N GLN A 47 -15.66 8.89 -2.87
CA GLN A 47 -16.42 8.94 -1.63
C GLN A 47 -16.31 7.60 -0.88
N THR A 48 -16.55 6.49 -1.57
CA THR A 48 -16.39 5.13 -1.05
C THR A 48 -14.96 4.85 -0.63
N GLN A 49 -13.97 5.27 -1.43
CA GLN A 49 -12.56 5.17 -1.04
C GLN A 49 -12.28 5.91 0.29
N LYS A 50 -12.81 7.13 0.46
CA LYS A 50 -12.65 7.91 1.70
C LYS A 50 -13.33 7.24 2.89
N GLU A 51 -14.50 6.63 2.70
CA GLU A 51 -15.21 5.92 3.76
C GLU A 51 -14.44 4.68 4.20
N LEU A 52 -13.98 3.85 3.26
CA LEU A 52 -13.23 2.63 3.56
C LEU A 52 -11.84 2.90 4.15
N ARG A 53 -11.20 4.02 3.80
CA ARG A 53 -9.92 4.44 4.41
C ARG A 53 -10.02 4.73 5.91
N LYS A 54 -11.21 5.07 6.42
CA LYS A 54 -11.44 5.28 7.87
C LYS A 54 -11.42 3.96 8.64
N ASP A 55 -11.78 2.86 7.98
CA ASP A 55 -11.79 1.55 8.60
C ASP A 55 -10.43 0.86 8.44
N VAL A 56 -9.70 0.78 9.56
CA VAL A 56 -8.38 0.12 9.63
C VAL A 56 -8.44 -1.38 9.30
N THR A 57 -9.60 -2.02 9.36
CA THR A 57 -9.77 -3.44 8.99
C THR A 57 -9.95 -3.65 7.49
N LYS A 58 -10.29 -2.59 6.73
CA LYS A 58 -10.62 -2.64 5.31
C LYS A 58 -9.51 -2.13 4.38
N THR A 59 -8.38 -1.69 4.91
CA THR A 59 -7.28 -1.22 4.06
C THR A 59 -6.58 -2.39 3.37
N VAL A 60 -6.58 -2.36 2.04
CA VAL A 60 -6.06 -3.38 1.12
C VAL A 60 -4.52 -3.41 0.96
N SER A 61 -3.77 -2.81 1.90
CA SER A 61 -2.31 -2.77 1.81
C SER A 61 -1.66 -4.01 2.40
N SER A 62 -0.82 -4.70 1.61
CA SER A 62 -0.02 -5.85 2.05
C SER A 62 0.99 -5.51 3.15
N SER A 63 1.35 -4.23 3.32
CA SER A 63 2.22 -3.78 4.42
C SER A 63 1.62 -4.03 5.82
N LYS A 64 0.31 -4.30 5.92
CA LYS A 64 -0.34 -4.75 7.16
C LYS A 64 -0.08 -6.21 7.49
N LEU A 65 0.37 -7.03 6.53
CA LEU A 65 0.73 -8.44 6.76
C LEU A 65 2.13 -8.59 7.38
N SER A 66 2.85 -7.49 7.61
CA SER A 66 4.06 -7.54 8.42
C SER A 66 3.67 -7.83 9.86
N SER A 67 3.97 -9.05 10.32
CA SER A 67 3.92 -9.46 11.73
C SER A 67 4.85 -8.64 12.64
N LYS A 68 5.66 -7.72 12.07
CA LYS A 68 6.35 -6.68 12.82
C LYS A 68 5.32 -5.71 13.38
N ILE A 69 4.81 -6.04 14.56
CA ILE A 69 4.11 -5.12 15.45
C ILE A 69 4.97 -3.87 15.56
N LYS A 70 4.56 -2.76 14.93
CA LYS A 70 5.13 -1.45 15.24
C LYS A 70 4.65 -1.13 16.65
N PRO A 71 5.52 -1.10 17.67
CA PRO A 71 5.08 -0.79 19.03
C PRO A 71 4.42 0.58 19.02
N LYS A 72 3.24 0.68 19.66
CA LYS A 72 2.64 1.99 19.92
C LYS A 72 3.60 2.74 20.82
N LEU A 73 4.18 3.83 20.32
CA LEU A 73 4.95 4.77 21.12
C LEU A 73 3.99 5.44 22.10
N ILE A 74 3.77 4.81 23.25
CA ILE A 74 3.15 5.45 24.40
C ILE A 74 4.27 6.27 25.04
N ILE A 75 4.36 7.54 24.64
CA ILE A 75 5.01 8.63 25.37
C ILE A 75 6.47 8.33 25.78
N PHE A 76 7.41 8.51 24.86
CA PHE A 76 8.76 8.91 25.24
C PHE A 76 9.16 10.07 24.33
N ASN A 77 9.35 11.24 24.92
CA ASN A 77 9.82 12.43 24.23
C ASN A 77 11.19 12.12 23.61
N PHE A 78 11.23 12.00 22.29
CA PHE A 78 12.43 11.71 21.51
C PHE A 78 13.49 12.84 21.58
N TRP A 79 13.17 13.95 22.25
CA TRP A 79 14.02 15.13 22.44
C TRP A 79 14.88 15.12 23.72
N GLU A 80 14.79 14.09 24.58
CA GLU A 80 15.57 14.02 25.82
C GLU A 80 16.78 13.08 25.75
N ILE A 81 17.02 12.40 24.62
CA ILE A 81 18.14 11.45 24.45
C ILE A 81 19.04 11.85 23.27
N ARG A 82 19.20 13.15 23.03
CA ARG A 82 20.18 13.66 22.05
C ARG A 82 21.12 14.65 22.70
#